data_AF-A0A1S2LYS2-F1
#
_entry.id   AF-A0A1S2LYS2-F1
#
_cell.length_a   1.000
_cell.length_b   1.000
_cell.length_c   1.000
_cell.angle_alpha   90.00
_cell.angle_beta   90.00
_cell.angle_gamma   90.00
#
_symmetry.space_group_name_H-M   'P 1'
#
loop_
_entity.id
_entity.type
_entity.pdbx_description
1 polymer ?
#
loop_
_entity_poly.entity_id
_entity_poly.type
_entity_poly.pdbx_seq_one_letter_code
_entity_poly.pdbx_strand_id
1 'polypeptide(L)'
;MVKVLFSREKKDKINQILRDVSEGDLSVELSLLAPASDTSSTRGILRKTIASIKNIIHFVNKSTVQVHKNVNQLSESAEMIAQDVKIITKTIHELSEGIQQSAGETVKIAEEMYNINHIAKILVEKNNHIVKSSENVEKSVRVGLENVGHSVEIMNNLNEESKKNEETTYQLLQASKEISKIIHIIRDIADRTRLLALNANIEAARAGTHGKGFAIVAEEIGKLASQSKESTEHIEVLVSKVVDKITNSSERTILVQSLVNQAVESIGTSSLSLNQIQFEIKSIKNEIDNIDQEGKYMLNSTKVISNSLDQSSSIIEELSAGSQEVLASSTDQQVNIERTNETIQETAQHMNTLAAVVSQFKLPKTSHTLINEIEYLYELTLKVRGIMVKMVSSTDQGAITSLCKKKETEEKKIVDTLNNINGMKMTQSDKEFLEQFKYAWNEFCEITKINTKLMIDGRFNEAKSNLINKGRQRFRKVNNVFTNWLDV
;
A
#
# COMPACT_ATOMS: atom_id res chain seq x y z
N MET A 1 -101.32 32.16 26.61
CA MET A 1 -101.14 31.90 25.16
C MET A 1 -99.78 32.38 24.64
N VAL A 2 -99.38 33.64 24.90
CA VAL A 2 -98.09 34.22 24.46
C VAL A 2 -96.85 33.46 25.00
N LYS A 3 -96.80 33.12 26.30
CA LYS A 3 -95.70 32.30 26.88
C LYS A 3 -95.54 30.91 26.24
N VAL A 4 -96.63 30.32 25.72
CA VAL A 4 -96.62 28.99 25.08
C VAL A 4 -96.09 29.08 23.66
N LEU A 5 -96.49 30.11 22.90
CA LEU A 5 -96.01 30.42 21.55
C LEU A 5 -94.50 30.72 21.55
N PHE A 6 -94.02 31.56 22.47
CA PHE A 6 -92.58 31.83 22.64
C PHE A 6 -91.76 30.59 23.05
N SER A 7 -92.39 29.61 23.73
CA SER A 7 -91.73 28.34 24.04
C SER A 7 -91.68 27.39 22.84
N ARG A 8 -92.63 27.50 21.90
CA ARG A 8 -92.72 26.66 20.71
C ARG A 8 -91.70 27.08 19.65
N GLU A 9 -91.61 28.38 19.37
CA GLU A 9 -90.62 28.94 18.43
C GLU A 9 -89.16 28.67 18.87
N LYS A 10 -88.89 28.73 20.18
CA LYS A 10 -87.58 28.36 20.75
C LYS A 10 -87.30 26.87 20.64
N LYS A 11 -88.30 26.00 20.80
CA LYS A 11 -88.16 24.55 20.62
C LYS A 11 -87.90 24.18 19.16
N ASP A 12 -88.57 24.84 18.21
CA ASP A 12 -88.39 24.58 16.79
C ASP A 12 -86.97 24.97 16.31
N LYS A 13 -86.42 26.10 16.78
CA LYS A 13 -85.03 26.51 16.50
C LYS A 13 -83.99 25.53 17.09
N ILE A 14 -84.19 25.04 18.31
CA ILE A 14 -83.30 24.05 18.93
C ILE A 14 -83.35 22.73 18.16
N ASN A 15 -84.54 22.28 17.77
CA ASN A 15 -84.71 21.07 16.97
C ASN A 15 -84.03 21.21 15.60
N GLN A 16 -84.05 22.39 14.98
CA GLN A 16 -83.34 22.63 13.73
C GLN A 16 -81.81 22.52 13.92
N ILE A 17 -81.24 23.20 14.92
CA ILE A 17 -79.80 23.11 15.21
C ILE A 17 -79.37 21.67 15.49
N LEU A 18 -80.19 20.92 16.22
CA LEU A 18 -79.95 19.51 16.49
C LEU A 18 -80.02 18.63 15.22
N ARG A 19 -80.94 18.94 14.30
CA ARG A 19 -81.03 18.27 12.99
C ARG A 19 -79.78 18.55 12.16
N ASP A 20 -79.39 19.81 12.03
CA ASP A 20 -78.20 20.24 11.29
C ASP A 20 -76.94 19.54 11.83
N VAL A 21 -76.76 19.51 13.16
CA VAL A 21 -75.66 18.78 13.80
C VAL A 21 -75.73 17.27 13.56
N SER A 22 -76.94 16.68 13.59
CA SER A 22 -77.11 15.24 13.32
C SER A 22 -76.82 14.86 11.87
N GLU A 23 -76.93 15.81 10.94
CA GLU A 23 -76.58 15.67 9.54
C GLU A 23 -75.10 16.03 9.26
N GLY A 24 -74.32 16.36 10.30
CA GLY A 24 -72.90 16.66 10.20
C GLY A 24 -72.57 18.14 10.04
N ASP A 25 -73.54 19.05 10.03
CA ASP A 25 -73.27 20.49 10.04
C ASP A 25 -72.88 20.97 11.44
N LEU A 26 -71.56 21.02 11.69
CA LEU A 26 -70.97 21.55 12.92
C LEU A 26 -70.61 23.05 12.78
N SER A 27 -71.01 23.70 11.69
CA SER A 27 -70.87 25.15 11.49
C SER A 27 -71.99 25.96 12.13
N VAL A 28 -72.96 25.29 12.77
CA VAL A 28 -74.07 25.91 13.50
C VAL A 28 -73.57 26.86 14.60
N GLU A 29 -74.30 27.97 14.78
CA GLU A 29 -73.97 28.97 15.79
C GLU A 29 -74.46 28.52 17.18
N LEU A 30 -73.52 28.17 18.05
CA LEU A 30 -73.80 27.58 19.37
C LEU A 30 -74.41 28.58 20.37
N SER A 31 -74.27 29.88 20.13
CA SER A 31 -74.92 30.96 20.88
C SER A 31 -76.45 30.86 20.87
N LEU A 32 -77.03 30.30 19.79
CA LEU A 32 -78.47 30.14 19.58
C LEU A 32 -79.09 29.04 20.46
N LEU A 33 -78.28 28.05 20.89
CA LEU A 33 -78.69 27.01 21.82
C LEU A 33 -78.77 27.54 23.26
N ALA A 34 -77.66 28.13 23.72
CA ALA A 34 -77.52 28.73 25.04
C ALA A 34 -76.32 29.71 25.06
N PRO A 35 -76.35 30.74 25.93
CA PRO A 35 -75.19 31.59 26.14
C PRO A 35 -74.04 30.81 26.77
N ALA A 36 -72.80 31.30 26.61
CA ALA A 36 -71.61 30.62 27.13
C ALA A 36 -71.57 30.44 28.65
N SER A 37 -72.30 31.29 29.37
CA SER A 37 -72.45 31.21 30.82
C SER A 37 -73.39 30.09 31.29
N ASP A 38 -74.28 29.58 30.45
CA ASP A 38 -75.22 28.53 30.81
C ASP A 38 -74.57 27.15 30.60
N THR A 39 -74.14 26.56 31.72
CA THR A 39 -73.42 25.27 31.73
C THR A 39 -74.20 24.14 32.40
N SER A 40 -75.33 24.44 33.02
CA SER A 40 -76.11 23.49 33.83
C SER A 40 -77.47 23.15 33.23
N SER A 41 -78.04 24.02 32.38
CA SER A 41 -79.30 23.70 31.71
C SER A 41 -79.10 22.62 30.64
N THR A 42 -80.17 21.92 30.28
CA THR A 42 -80.14 20.95 29.17
C THR A 42 -79.59 21.57 27.88
N ARG A 43 -79.89 22.84 27.62
CA ARG A 43 -79.39 23.56 26.44
C ARG A 43 -77.90 23.90 26.56
N GLY A 44 -77.46 24.29 27.75
CA GLY A 44 -76.05 24.50 28.07
C GLY A 44 -75.20 23.24 27.94
N ILE A 45 -75.70 22.11 28.45
CA ILE A 45 -75.08 20.79 28.32
C ILE A 45 -75.00 20.37 26.85
N LEU A 46 -76.08 20.57 26.09
CA LEU A 46 -76.13 20.24 24.66
C LEU A 46 -75.15 21.08 23.85
N ARG A 47 -75.12 22.40 24.08
CA ARG A 47 -74.15 23.32 23.48
C ARG A 47 -72.71 22.85 23.71
N LYS A 48 -72.36 22.53 24.95
CA LYS A 48 -71.04 22.03 25.33
C LYS A 48 -70.69 20.70 24.66
N THR A 49 -71.69 19.83 24.49
CA THR A 49 -71.51 18.54 23.81
C THR A 49 -71.18 18.75 22.34
N ILE A 50 -71.91 19.62 21.64
CA ILE A 50 -71.67 19.94 20.23
C ILE A 50 -70.32 20.64 20.06
N ALA A 51 -69.98 21.60 20.92
CA ALA A 51 -68.66 22.25 20.92
C ALA A 51 -67.52 21.23 21.12
N SER A 52 -67.71 20.24 21.99
CA SER A 52 -66.73 19.16 22.20
C SER A 52 -66.58 18.29 20.96
N ILE A 53 -67.67 17.91 20.29
CA ILE A 53 -67.65 17.14 19.04
C ILE A 53 -66.92 17.92 17.94
N LYS A 54 -67.27 19.20 17.77
CA LYS A 54 -66.61 20.12 16.83
C LYS A 54 -65.09 20.16 17.01
N ASN A 55 -64.62 20.28 18.25
CA ASN A 55 -63.19 20.29 18.55
C ASN A 55 -62.51 18.95 18.28
N ILE A 56 -63.18 17.83 18.58
CA ILE A 56 -62.67 16.48 18.26
C ILE A 56 -62.53 16.33 16.75
N ILE A 57 -63.57 16.66 15.97
CA ILE A 57 -63.54 16.53 14.51
C ILE A 57 -62.48 17.45 13.90
N HIS A 58 -62.36 18.70 14.37
CA HIS A 58 -61.30 19.60 13.91
C HIS A 58 -59.89 19.02 14.18
N PHE A 59 -59.65 18.52 15.40
CA PHE A 59 -58.35 17.93 15.76
C PHE A 59 -58.04 16.66 14.96
N VAL A 60 -59.05 15.80 14.74
CA VAL A 60 -58.90 14.60 13.90
C VAL A 60 -58.61 15.00 12.45
N ASN A 61 -59.27 16.03 11.90
CA ASN A 61 -58.98 16.55 10.57
C ASN A 61 -57.52 16.99 10.43
N LYS A 62 -57.08 17.85 11.35
CA LYS A 62 -55.72 18.39 11.37
C LYS A 62 -54.67 17.29 11.51
N SER A 63 -54.92 16.33 12.40
CA SER A 63 -54.05 15.16 12.61
C SER A 63 -53.98 14.29 11.36
N THR A 64 -55.09 14.07 10.67
CA THR A 64 -55.15 13.27 9.44
C THR A 64 -54.29 13.90 8.34
N VAL A 65 -54.42 15.22 8.13
CA VAL A 65 -53.60 15.96 7.16
C VAL A 65 -52.12 15.87 7.51
N GLN A 66 -51.76 16.02 8.79
CA GLN A 66 -50.37 15.95 9.22
C GLN A 66 -49.78 14.55 9.04
N VAL A 67 -50.52 13.49 9.38
CA VAL A 67 -50.04 12.11 9.18
C VAL A 67 -49.91 11.81 7.69
N HIS A 68 -50.84 12.25 6.85
CA HIS A 68 -50.74 12.08 5.40
C HIS A 68 -49.46 12.74 4.83
N LYS A 69 -49.12 13.95 5.28
CA LYS A 69 -47.87 14.61 4.91
C LYS A 69 -46.65 13.77 5.33
N ASN A 70 -46.64 13.24 6.55
CA ASN A 70 -45.54 12.42 7.05
C ASN A 70 -45.40 11.10 6.26
N VAL A 71 -46.50 10.50 5.82
CA VAL A 71 -46.52 9.28 4.98
C VAL A 71 -45.84 9.55 3.63
N ASN A 72 -46.13 10.68 2.99
CA ASN A 72 -45.48 11.05 1.72
C ASN A 72 -43.96 11.23 1.89
N GLN A 73 -43.53 11.92 2.96
CA GLN A 73 -42.10 12.08 3.27
C GLN A 73 -41.41 10.74 3.57
N LEU A 74 -42.12 9.81 4.22
CA LEU A 74 -41.60 8.48 4.49
C LEU A 74 -41.48 7.65 3.20
N SER A 75 -42.41 7.81 2.26
CA SER A 75 -42.34 7.18 0.92
C SER A 75 -41.13 7.66 0.13
N GLU A 76 -40.88 8.98 0.10
CA GLU A 76 -39.70 9.55 -0.55
C GLU A 76 -38.41 9.01 0.08
N SER A 77 -38.38 8.91 1.41
CA SER A 77 -37.22 8.37 2.13
C SER A 77 -36.98 6.88 1.83
N ALA A 78 -38.04 6.08 1.77
CA ALA A 78 -37.95 4.67 1.44
C ALA A 78 -37.43 4.44 0.00
N GLU A 79 -37.86 5.28 -0.95
CA GLU A 79 -37.37 5.22 -2.33
C GLU A 79 -35.88 5.58 -2.44
N MET A 80 -35.42 6.61 -1.73
CA MET A 80 -33.98 6.94 -1.66
C MET A 80 -33.16 5.77 -1.10
N ILE A 81 -33.60 5.17 0.01
CA ILE A 81 -32.90 4.02 0.61
C ILE A 81 -32.87 2.83 -0.38
N ALA A 82 -33.92 2.61 -1.16
CA ALA A 82 -33.95 1.56 -2.19
C ALA A 82 -32.90 1.80 -3.28
N GLN A 83 -32.68 3.06 -3.67
CA GLN A 83 -31.65 3.42 -4.63
C GLN A 83 -30.24 3.22 -4.04
N ASP A 84 -30.02 3.63 -2.80
CA ASP A 84 -28.74 3.44 -2.11
C ASP A 84 -28.37 1.96 -2.00
N VAL A 85 -29.31 1.08 -1.65
CA VAL A 85 -29.09 -0.37 -1.59
C VAL A 85 -28.68 -0.94 -2.95
N LYS A 86 -29.27 -0.46 -4.06
CA LYS A 86 -28.87 -0.87 -5.41
C LYS A 86 -27.45 -0.44 -5.74
N ILE A 87 -27.06 0.78 -5.36
CA ILE A 87 -25.70 1.28 -5.55
C ILE A 87 -24.71 0.43 -4.75
N ILE A 88 -25.00 0.17 -3.47
CA ILE A 88 -24.17 -0.69 -2.61
C ILE A 88 -23.99 -2.06 -3.25
N THR A 89 -25.07 -2.70 -3.70
CA THR A 89 -25.01 -4.02 -4.34
C THR A 89 -24.11 -4.01 -5.58
N LYS A 90 -24.21 -2.97 -6.42
CA LYS A 90 -23.36 -2.82 -7.60
C LYS A 90 -21.88 -2.65 -7.21
N THR A 91 -21.58 -1.77 -6.26
CA THR A 91 -20.20 -1.53 -5.79
C THR A 91 -19.59 -2.79 -5.18
N ILE A 92 -20.39 -3.61 -4.48
CA ILE A 92 -19.91 -4.88 -3.94
C ILE A 92 -19.65 -5.92 -5.04
N HIS A 93 -20.39 -5.90 -6.13
CA HIS A 93 -20.09 -6.76 -7.29
C HIS A 93 -18.73 -6.38 -7.93
N GLU A 94 -18.51 -5.07 -8.17
CA GLU A 94 -17.23 -4.56 -8.67
C GLU A 94 -16.08 -4.89 -7.71
N LEU A 95 -16.31 -4.81 -6.39
CA LEU A 95 -15.35 -5.24 -5.38
C LEU A 95 -15.03 -6.73 -5.47
N SER A 96 -16.04 -7.59 -5.63
CA SER A 96 -15.85 -9.04 -5.80
C SER A 96 -15.00 -9.37 -7.03
N GLU A 97 -15.21 -8.69 -8.16
CA GLU A 97 -14.36 -8.83 -9.35
C GLU A 97 -12.90 -8.42 -9.06
N GLY A 98 -12.70 -7.30 -8.36
CA GLY A 98 -11.37 -6.83 -7.93
C GLY A 98 -10.66 -7.80 -6.98
N ILE A 99 -11.39 -8.44 -6.07
CA ILE A 99 -10.88 -9.49 -5.18
C ILE A 99 -10.41 -10.70 -5.99
N GLN A 100 -11.19 -11.16 -6.97
CA GLN A 100 -10.80 -12.29 -7.83
C GLN A 100 -9.55 -11.98 -8.67
N GLN A 101 -9.46 -10.78 -9.22
CA GLN A 101 -8.27 -10.35 -9.95
C GLN A 101 -7.04 -10.33 -9.03
N SER A 102 -7.18 -9.76 -7.84
CA SER A 102 -6.11 -9.68 -6.84
C SER A 102 -5.64 -11.08 -6.43
N ALA A 103 -6.55 -12.03 -6.23
CA ALA A 103 -6.22 -13.43 -5.96
C ALA A 103 -5.38 -14.06 -7.10
N GLY A 104 -5.79 -13.84 -8.35
CA GLY A 104 -5.04 -14.30 -9.51
C GLY A 104 -3.64 -13.68 -9.62
N GLU A 105 -3.50 -12.39 -9.31
CA GLU A 105 -2.21 -11.71 -9.28
C GLU A 105 -1.30 -12.22 -8.16
N THR A 106 -1.83 -12.44 -6.95
CA THR A 106 -1.08 -13.04 -5.83
C THR A 106 -0.49 -14.39 -6.20
N VAL A 107 -1.27 -15.27 -6.87
CA VAL A 107 -0.79 -16.58 -7.34
C VAL A 107 0.37 -16.43 -8.34
N LYS A 108 0.24 -15.52 -9.32
CA LYS A 108 1.32 -15.28 -10.31
C LYS A 108 2.60 -14.78 -9.64
N ILE A 109 2.48 -13.85 -8.68
CA ILE A 109 3.66 -13.34 -7.95
C ILE A 109 4.31 -14.48 -7.15
N ALA A 110 3.52 -15.39 -6.56
CA ALA A 110 4.06 -16.55 -5.85
C ALA A 110 4.85 -17.49 -6.78
N GLU A 111 4.35 -17.76 -7.98
CA GLU A 111 5.06 -18.53 -9.01
C GLU A 111 6.39 -17.86 -9.42
N GLU A 112 6.38 -16.54 -9.64
CA GLU A 112 7.60 -15.80 -9.95
C GLU A 112 8.61 -15.82 -8.80
N MET A 113 8.16 -15.71 -7.55
CA MET A 113 9.04 -15.84 -6.38
C MET A 113 9.68 -17.22 -6.28
N TYR A 114 8.95 -18.28 -6.63
CA TYR A 114 9.49 -19.63 -6.71
C TYR A 114 10.60 -19.73 -7.76
N ASN A 115 10.37 -19.16 -8.95
CA ASN A 115 11.36 -19.11 -10.03
C ASN A 115 12.62 -18.33 -9.62
N ILE A 116 12.48 -17.16 -8.99
CA ILE A 116 13.62 -16.37 -8.51
C ILE A 116 14.42 -17.14 -7.45
N ASN A 117 13.75 -17.83 -6.53
CA ASN A 117 14.43 -18.65 -5.52
C ASN A 117 15.24 -19.78 -6.18
N HIS A 118 14.68 -20.43 -7.20
CA HIS A 118 15.38 -21.45 -7.97
C HIS A 118 16.61 -20.89 -8.70
N ILE A 119 16.47 -19.73 -9.36
CA ILE A 119 17.58 -19.04 -10.03
C ILE A 119 18.67 -18.67 -9.03
N ALA A 120 18.31 -18.16 -7.85
CA ALA A 120 19.27 -17.82 -6.79
C ALA A 120 20.08 -19.03 -6.33
N LYS A 121 19.45 -20.21 -6.21
CA LYS A 121 20.17 -21.45 -5.87
C LYS A 121 21.14 -21.88 -6.97
N ILE A 122 20.71 -21.83 -8.23
CA ILE A 122 21.58 -22.13 -9.37
C ILE A 122 22.77 -21.17 -9.41
N LEU A 123 22.56 -19.89 -9.10
CA LEU A 123 23.62 -18.89 -9.06
C LEU A 123 24.73 -19.28 -8.07
N VAL A 124 24.35 -19.68 -6.85
CA VAL A 124 25.30 -20.14 -5.82
C VAL A 124 26.08 -21.38 -6.30
N GLU A 125 25.41 -22.35 -6.93
CA GLU A 125 26.09 -23.53 -7.50
C GLU A 125 27.09 -23.15 -8.60
N LYS A 126 26.72 -22.22 -9.49
CA LYS A 126 27.58 -21.74 -10.57
C LYS A 126 28.78 -20.96 -10.02
N ASN A 127 28.57 -20.12 -9.02
CA ASN A 127 29.65 -19.38 -8.35
C ASN A 127 30.67 -20.33 -7.73
N ASN A 128 30.22 -21.36 -7.02
CA ASN A 128 31.11 -22.40 -6.49
C ASN A 128 31.95 -23.09 -7.57
N HIS A 129 31.36 -23.34 -8.75
CA HIS A 129 32.10 -23.89 -9.88
C HIS A 129 33.16 -22.90 -10.41
N ILE A 130 32.84 -21.61 -10.48
CA ILE A 130 33.79 -20.57 -10.89
C ILE A 130 34.95 -20.46 -9.89
N VAL A 131 34.68 -20.46 -8.58
CA VAL A 131 35.73 -20.45 -7.54
C VAL A 131 36.71 -21.60 -7.74
N LYS A 132 36.19 -22.83 -7.89
CA LYS A 132 37.01 -24.02 -8.11
C LYS A 132 37.82 -23.95 -9.41
N SER A 133 37.24 -23.41 -10.47
CA SER A 133 37.96 -23.18 -11.74
C SER A 133 39.08 -22.16 -11.57
N SER A 134 38.82 -21.06 -10.87
CA SER A 134 39.80 -20.02 -10.57
C SER A 134 40.97 -20.55 -9.73
N GLU A 135 40.72 -21.45 -8.77
CA GLU A 135 41.77 -22.13 -8.00
C GLU A 135 42.68 -23.01 -8.88
N ASN A 136 42.10 -23.70 -9.86
CA ASN A 136 42.88 -24.51 -10.81
C ASN A 136 43.75 -23.63 -11.72
N VAL A 137 43.23 -22.49 -12.17
CA VAL A 137 44.00 -21.52 -12.96
C VAL A 137 45.12 -20.93 -12.11
N GLU A 138 44.84 -20.53 -10.87
CA GLU A 138 45.84 -20.01 -9.92
C GLU A 138 46.99 -21.01 -9.69
N LYS A 139 46.66 -22.29 -9.50
CA LYS A 139 47.66 -23.36 -9.40
C LYS A 139 48.51 -23.46 -10.67
N SER A 140 47.90 -23.38 -11.84
CA SER A 140 48.59 -23.48 -13.13
C SER A 140 49.51 -22.27 -13.37
N VAL A 141 49.06 -21.07 -13.01
CA VAL A 141 49.87 -19.84 -13.07
C VAL A 141 51.06 -19.93 -12.12
N ARG A 142 50.88 -20.43 -10.90
CA ARG A 142 51.97 -20.62 -9.94
C ARG A 142 53.04 -21.57 -10.49
N VAL A 143 52.65 -22.71 -11.05
CA VAL A 143 53.57 -23.65 -11.71
C VAL A 143 54.24 -22.99 -12.92
N GLY A 144 53.51 -22.20 -13.71
CA GLY A 144 54.06 -21.43 -14.83
C GLY A 144 55.15 -20.44 -14.40
N LEU A 145 54.92 -19.69 -13.31
CA LEU A 145 55.90 -18.75 -12.76
C LEU A 145 57.15 -19.45 -12.22
N GLU A 146 57.00 -20.62 -11.60
CA GLU A 146 58.12 -21.46 -11.16
C GLU A 146 58.98 -21.92 -12.35
N ASN A 147 58.35 -22.42 -13.41
CA ASN A 147 59.03 -22.83 -14.64
C ASN A 147 59.75 -21.66 -15.35
N VAL A 148 59.13 -20.48 -15.34
CA VAL A 148 59.76 -19.24 -15.83
C VAL A 148 61.00 -18.91 -15.02
N GLY A 149 60.92 -18.97 -13.69
CA GLY A 149 62.07 -18.75 -12.80
C GLY A 149 63.22 -19.70 -13.09
N HIS A 150 62.93 -21.00 -13.26
CA HIS A 150 63.93 -21.99 -13.62
C HIS A 150 64.53 -21.75 -15.02
N SER A 151 63.71 -21.31 -15.98
CA SER A 151 64.19 -20.97 -17.33
C SER A 151 65.16 -19.78 -17.33
N VAL A 152 64.90 -18.77 -16.50
CA VAL A 152 65.83 -17.63 -16.31
C VAL A 152 67.16 -18.11 -15.73
N GLU A 153 67.13 -19.00 -14.73
CA GLU A 153 68.34 -19.58 -14.14
C GLU A 153 69.18 -20.34 -15.18
N ILE A 154 68.55 -21.19 -16.00
CA ILE A 154 69.22 -21.92 -17.10
C ILE A 154 69.85 -20.94 -18.09
N MET A 155 69.14 -19.88 -18.49
CA MET A 155 69.67 -18.89 -19.43
C MET A 155 70.84 -18.09 -18.86
N ASN A 156 70.82 -17.77 -17.56
CA ASN A 156 71.94 -17.13 -16.88
C ASN A 156 73.18 -18.04 -16.86
N ASN A 157 73.00 -19.31 -16.53
CA ASN A 157 74.09 -20.30 -16.58
C ASN A 157 74.65 -20.46 -18.00
N LEU A 158 73.78 -20.50 -19.02
CA LEU A 158 74.19 -20.59 -20.42
C LEU A 158 74.97 -19.34 -20.87
N ASN A 159 74.58 -18.15 -20.41
CA ASN A 159 75.31 -16.92 -20.66
C ASN A 159 76.71 -16.96 -20.03
N GLU A 160 76.84 -17.47 -18.81
CA GLU A 160 78.13 -17.62 -18.13
C GLU A 160 79.05 -18.61 -18.86
N GLU A 161 78.53 -19.79 -19.25
CA GLU A 161 79.28 -20.78 -20.01
C GLU A 161 79.67 -20.24 -21.40
N SER A 162 78.79 -19.46 -22.05
CA SER A 162 79.12 -18.82 -23.32
C SER A 162 80.25 -17.79 -23.18
N LYS A 163 80.34 -17.06 -22.07
CA LYS A 163 81.47 -16.15 -21.78
C LYS A 163 82.77 -16.90 -21.54
N LYS A 164 82.74 -18.02 -20.80
CA LYS A 164 83.92 -18.89 -20.61
C LYS A 164 84.41 -19.48 -21.94
N ASN A 165 83.47 -19.86 -22.82
CA ASN A 165 83.81 -20.36 -24.16
C ASN A 165 84.44 -19.27 -25.05
N GLU A 166 83.95 -18.03 -24.98
CA GLU A 166 84.53 -16.88 -25.66
C GLU A 166 85.98 -16.64 -25.19
N GLU A 167 86.21 -16.63 -23.88
CA GLU A 167 87.55 -16.46 -23.30
C GLU A 167 88.51 -17.58 -23.75
N THR A 168 88.05 -18.83 -23.72
CA THR A 168 88.84 -20.00 -24.17
C THR A 168 89.18 -19.89 -25.66
N THR A 169 88.21 -19.50 -26.48
CA THR A 169 88.39 -19.29 -27.93
C THR A 169 89.39 -18.16 -28.21
N TYR A 170 89.34 -17.08 -27.41
CA TYR A 170 90.29 -15.98 -27.49
C TYR A 170 91.71 -16.42 -27.12
N GLN A 171 91.88 -17.19 -26.05
CA GLN A 171 93.18 -17.74 -25.66
C GLN A 171 93.76 -18.66 -26.76
N LEU A 172 92.93 -19.52 -27.35
CA LEU A 172 93.30 -20.37 -28.50
C LEU A 172 93.74 -19.55 -29.72
N LEU A 173 93.06 -18.43 -30.00
CA LEU A 173 93.44 -17.52 -31.09
C LEU A 173 94.83 -16.92 -30.85
N GLN A 174 95.12 -16.47 -29.62
CA GLN A 174 96.43 -15.92 -29.27
C GLN A 174 97.52 -16.99 -29.38
N ALA A 175 97.29 -18.18 -28.84
CA ALA A 175 98.22 -19.30 -28.95
C ALA A 175 98.50 -19.67 -30.42
N SER A 176 97.46 -19.70 -31.27
CA SER A 176 97.61 -20.00 -32.70
C SER A 176 98.42 -18.92 -33.43
N LYS A 177 98.24 -17.64 -33.09
CA LYS A 177 99.05 -16.54 -33.63
C LYS A 177 100.52 -16.64 -33.21
N GLU A 178 100.79 -17.01 -31.97
CA GLU A 178 102.17 -17.26 -31.51
C GLU A 178 102.81 -18.44 -32.27
N ILE A 179 102.06 -19.53 -32.50
CA ILE A 179 102.54 -20.65 -33.32
C ILE A 179 102.85 -20.19 -34.74
N SER A 180 101.98 -19.40 -35.39
CA SER A 180 102.25 -18.84 -36.72
C SER A 180 103.56 -18.04 -36.77
N LYS A 181 103.84 -17.21 -35.74
CA LYS A 181 105.11 -16.47 -35.65
C LYS A 181 106.31 -17.42 -35.57
N ILE A 182 106.23 -18.47 -34.75
CA ILE A 182 107.29 -19.47 -34.61
C ILE A 182 107.52 -20.19 -35.94
N ILE A 183 106.46 -20.58 -36.65
CA ILE A 183 106.57 -21.24 -37.96
C ILE A 183 107.25 -20.34 -38.99
N HIS A 184 106.95 -19.03 -39.00
CA HIS A 184 107.65 -18.08 -39.86
C HIS A 184 109.15 -18.01 -39.56
N ILE A 185 109.54 -17.98 -38.27
CA ILE A 185 110.94 -18.01 -37.84
C ILE A 185 111.63 -19.31 -38.31
N ILE A 186 110.98 -20.47 -38.16
CA ILE A 186 111.54 -21.75 -38.60
C ILE A 186 111.70 -21.77 -40.13
N ARG A 187 110.73 -21.23 -40.88
CA ARG A 187 110.83 -21.09 -42.34
C ARG A 187 112.01 -20.22 -42.74
N ASP A 188 112.19 -19.08 -42.07
CA ASP A 188 113.33 -18.19 -42.31
C ASP A 188 114.67 -18.87 -41.98
N ILE A 189 114.73 -19.67 -40.91
CA ILE A 189 115.90 -20.48 -40.56
C ILE A 189 116.17 -21.55 -41.63
N ALA A 190 115.12 -22.23 -42.12
CA ALA A 190 115.24 -23.24 -43.18
C ALA A 190 115.75 -22.61 -44.48
N ASP A 191 115.25 -21.44 -44.87
CA ASP A 191 115.71 -20.70 -46.05
C ASP A 191 117.18 -20.25 -45.91
N ARG A 192 117.57 -19.73 -44.73
CA ARG A 192 118.97 -19.38 -44.44
C ARG A 192 119.88 -20.61 -44.46
N THR A 193 119.44 -21.72 -43.88
CA THR A 193 120.18 -22.99 -43.85
C THR A 193 120.34 -23.54 -45.27
N ARG A 194 119.31 -23.43 -46.12
CA ARG A 194 119.38 -23.83 -47.54
C ARG A 194 120.39 -22.99 -48.32
N LEU A 195 120.43 -21.69 -48.08
CA LEU A 195 121.43 -20.79 -48.68
C LEU A 195 122.85 -21.07 -48.18
N LEU A 196 123.02 -21.34 -46.89
CA LEU A 196 124.31 -21.77 -46.30
C LEU A 196 124.79 -23.08 -46.91
N ALA A 197 123.89 -24.07 -47.02
CA ALA A 197 124.16 -25.36 -47.65
C ALA A 197 124.54 -25.21 -49.12
N LEU A 198 123.83 -24.35 -49.87
CA LEU A 198 124.16 -24.04 -51.27
C LEU A 198 125.55 -23.40 -51.39
N ASN A 199 125.87 -22.42 -50.55
CA ASN A 199 127.19 -21.79 -50.53
C ASN A 199 128.30 -22.79 -50.16
N ALA A 200 128.04 -23.67 -49.19
CA ALA A 200 128.97 -24.74 -48.82
C ALA A 200 129.16 -25.76 -49.95
N ASN A 201 128.11 -26.10 -50.70
CA ASN A 201 128.17 -27.01 -51.83
C ASN A 201 128.96 -26.39 -53.02
N ILE A 202 128.79 -25.08 -53.26
CA ILE A 202 129.59 -24.32 -54.23
C ILE A 202 131.08 -24.33 -53.85
N GLU A 203 131.41 -24.05 -52.59
CA GLU A 203 132.80 -24.00 -52.14
C GLU A 203 133.44 -25.41 -52.09
N ALA A 204 132.66 -26.44 -51.78
CA ALA A 204 133.08 -27.84 -51.87
C ALA A 204 133.36 -28.27 -53.32
N ALA A 205 132.56 -27.83 -54.30
CA ALA A 205 132.84 -28.03 -55.72
C ALA A 205 134.12 -27.28 -56.17
N ARG A 206 134.38 -26.11 -55.58
CA ARG A 206 135.57 -25.27 -55.82
C ARG A 206 136.86 -25.91 -55.32
N ALA A 207 136.80 -26.68 -54.23
CA ALA A 207 137.93 -27.43 -53.66
C ALA A 207 138.26 -28.74 -54.41
N GLY A 208 137.55 -29.08 -55.50
CA GLY A 208 137.85 -30.21 -56.38
C GLY A 208 137.80 -31.57 -55.66
N THR A 209 138.83 -32.40 -55.82
CA THR A 209 138.86 -33.77 -55.26
C THR A 209 138.86 -33.82 -53.73
N HIS A 210 139.34 -32.77 -53.06
CA HIS A 210 139.42 -32.68 -51.59
C HIS A 210 138.09 -32.26 -50.95
N GLY A 211 137.16 -31.68 -51.74
CA GLY A 211 135.85 -31.20 -51.28
C GLY A 211 134.70 -32.22 -51.40
N LYS A 212 134.92 -33.40 -52.01
CA LYS A 212 133.86 -34.39 -52.30
C LYS A 212 133.05 -34.84 -51.07
N GLY A 213 133.70 -35.07 -49.93
CA GLY A 213 133.00 -35.45 -48.69
C GLY A 213 132.16 -34.31 -48.11
N PHE A 214 132.65 -33.06 -48.22
CA PHE A 214 131.92 -31.87 -47.80
C PHE A 214 130.74 -31.54 -48.71
N ALA A 215 130.86 -31.78 -50.03
CA ALA A 215 129.78 -31.60 -50.99
C ALA A 215 128.57 -32.49 -50.67
N ILE A 216 128.81 -33.78 -50.33
CA ILE A 216 127.75 -34.73 -49.95
C ILE A 216 127.01 -34.25 -48.69
N VAL A 217 127.74 -33.77 -47.68
CA VAL A 217 127.14 -33.25 -46.44
C VAL A 217 126.36 -31.96 -46.71
N ALA A 218 126.90 -31.05 -47.53
CA ALA A 218 126.23 -29.81 -47.88
C ALA A 218 124.95 -30.05 -48.71
N GLU A 219 124.96 -31.03 -49.61
CA GLU A 219 123.77 -31.45 -50.36
C GLU A 219 122.69 -32.06 -49.45
N GLU A 220 123.08 -32.91 -48.49
CA GLU A 220 122.15 -33.50 -47.52
C GLU A 220 121.56 -32.43 -46.56
N ILE A 221 122.37 -31.48 -46.09
CA ILE A 221 121.88 -30.33 -45.29
C ILE A 221 120.92 -29.47 -46.13
N GLY A 222 121.23 -29.22 -47.40
CA GLY A 222 120.35 -28.46 -48.30
C GLY A 222 119.01 -29.15 -48.53
N LYS A 223 119.02 -30.49 -48.64
CA LYS A 223 117.82 -31.32 -48.76
C LYS A 223 116.98 -31.30 -47.48
N LEU A 224 117.60 -31.45 -46.31
CA LEU A 224 116.92 -31.34 -45.01
C LEU A 224 116.33 -29.95 -44.79
N ALA A 225 117.04 -28.89 -45.18
CA ALA A 225 116.53 -27.52 -45.12
C ALA A 225 115.32 -27.31 -46.04
N SER A 226 115.34 -27.88 -47.25
CA SER A 226 114.19 -27.84 -48.17
C SER A 226 112.98 -28.62 -47.63
N GLN A 227 113.21 -29.79 -47.03
CA GLN A 227 112.14 -30.57 -46.38
C GLN A 227 111.58 -29.86 -45.14
N SER A 228 112.43 -29.17 -44.36
CA SER A 228 111.99 -28.36 -43.23
C SER A 228 111.13 -27.18 -43.71
N LYS A 229 111.49 -26.55 -44.82
CA LYS A 229 110.68 -25.48 -45.44
C LYS A 229 109.31 -25.99 -45.88
N GLU A 230 109.26 -27.07 -46.64
CA GLU A 230 108.01 -27.70 -47.10
C GLU A 230 107.11 -28.11 -45.91
N SER A 231 107.73 -28.66 -44.86
CA SER A 231 107.01 -29.01 -43.62
C SER A 231 106.46 -27.77 -42.91
N THR A 232 107.22 -26.67 -42.83
CA THR A 232 106.72 -25.41 -42.25
C THR A 232 105.61 -24.79 -43.07
N GLU A 233 105.65 -24.84 -44.41
CA GLU A 233 104.57 -24.37 -45.29
C GLU A 233 103.29 -25.20 -45.07
N HIS A 234 103.41 -26.52 -44.92
CA HIS A 234 102.27 -27.38 -44.61
C HIS A 234 101.68 -27.08 -43.22
N ILE A 235 102.53 -26.85 -42.20
CA ILE A 235 102.06 -26.45 -40.86
C ILE A 235 101.42 -25.06 -40.90
N GLU A 236 101.96 -24.11 -41.65
CA GLU A 236 101.38 -22.76 -41.83
C GLU A 236 99.95 -22.84 -42.37
N VAL A 237 99.71 -23.69 -43.38
CA VAL A 237 98.36 -23.95 -43.91
C VAL A 237 97.44 -24.58 -42.86
N LEU A 238 97.94 -25.51 -42.04
CA LEU A 238 97.16 -26.12 -40.97
C LEU A 238 96.79 -25.11 -39.88
N VAL A 239 97.75 -24.28 -39.45
CA VAL A 239 97.52 -23.23 -38.44
C VAL A 239 96.53 -22.19 -38.96
N SER A 240 96.63 -21.79 -40.24
CA SER A 240 95.64 -20.91 -40.88
C SER A 240 94.23 -21.48 -40.80
N LYS A 241 94.06 -22.77 -41.14
CA LYS A 241 92.76 -23.45 -41.02
C LYS A 241 92.25 -23.51 -39.58
N VAL A 242 93.14 -23.64 -38.59
CA VAL A 242 92.76 -23.60 -37.17
C VAL A 242 92.31 -22.20 -36.77
N VAL A 243 93.01 -21.15 -37.18
CA VAL A 243 92.63 -19.75 -36.94
C VAL A 243 91.27 -19.42 -37.55
N ASP A 244 91.01 -19.86 -38.78
CA ASP A 244 89.72 -19.68 -39.45
C ASP A 244 88.59 -20.36 -38.65
N LYS A 245 88.81 -21.59 -38.18
CA LYS A 245 87.83 -22.32 -37.34
C LYS A 245 87.59 -21.63 -35.99
N ILE A 246 88.64 -21.14 -35.34
CA ILE A 246 88.54 -20.39 -34.07
C ILE A 246 87.73 -19.11 -34.29
N THR A 247 87.97 -18.40 -35.39
CA THR A 247 87.26 -17.16 -35.73
C THR A 247 85.77 -17.44 -35.95
N ASN A 248 85.42 -18.48 -36.72
CA ASN A 248 84.03 -18.90 -36.91
C ASN A 248 83.36 -19.32 -35.58
N SER A 249 84.09 -20.00 -34.70
CA SER A 249 83.60 -20.38 -33.36
C SER A 249 83.31 -19.16 -32.48
N SER A 250 84.16 -18.12 -32.57
CA SER A 250 83.96 -16.85 -31.87
C SER A 250 82.69 -16.14 -32.35
N GLU A 251 82.52 -16.00 -33.67
CA GLU A 251 81.31 -15.40 -34.27
C GLU A 251 80.04 -16.14 -33.85
N ARG A 252 80.07 -17.48 -33.84
CA ARG A 252 78.96 -18.31 -33.34
C ARG A 252 78.67 -18.08 -31.86
N THR A 253 79.70 -17.87 -31.05
CA THR A 253 79.54 -17.61 -29.61
C THR A 253 78.85 -16.26 -29.35
N ILE A 254 79.21 -15.23 -30.11
CA ILE A 254 78.54 -13.92 -30.06
C ILE A 254 77.05 -14.05 -30.46
N LEU A 255 76.76 -14.85 -31.49
CA LEU A 255 75.38 -15.13 -31.89
C LEU A 255 74.59 -15.83 -30.77
N VAL A 256 75.19 -16.82 -30.10
CA VAL A 256 74.57 -17.51 -28.96
C VAL A 256 74.27 -16.54 -27.82
N GLN A 257 75.20 -15.65 -27.44
CA GLN A 257 74.94 -14.64 -26.42
C GLN A 257 73.76 -13.72 -26.78
N SER A 258 73.68 -13.30 -28.05
CA SER A 258 72.55 -12.49 -28.54
C SER A 258 71.22 -13.23 -28.43
N LEU A 259 71.18 -14.51 -28.81
CA LEU A 259 69.98 -15.36 -28.68
C LEU A 259 69.57 -15.59 -27.23
N VAL A 260 70.54 -15.75 -26.32
CA VAL A 260 70.27 -15.87 -24.88
C VAL A 260 69.64 -14.60 -24.33
N ASN A 261 70.14 -13.42 -24.69
CA ASN A 261 69.55 -12.16 -24.26
C ASN A 261 68.10 -12.00 -24.75
N GLN A 262 67.84 -12.34 -26.02
CA GLN A 262 66.47 -12.34 -26.58
C GLN A 262 65.55 -13.34 -25.85
N ALA A 263 66.07 -14.52 -25.51
CA ALA A 263 65.31 -15.52 -24.75
C ALA A 263 64.95 -15.01 -23.34
N VAL A 264 65.90 -14.36 -22.64
CA VAL A 264 65.64 -13.77 -21.32
C VAL A 264 64.56 -12.69 -21.39
N GLU A 265 64.60 -11.82 -22.40
CA GLU A 265 63.56 -10.79 -22.61
C GLU A 265 62.18 -11.42 -22.87
N SER A 266 62.12 -12.45 -23.71
CA SER A 266 60.88 -13.20 -24.00
C SER A 266 60.33 -13.95 -22.78
N ILE A 267 61.20 -14.50 -21.93
CA ILE A 267 60.81 -15.12 -20.67
C ILE A 267 60.27 -14.03 -19.70
N GLY A 268 60.90 -12.85 -19.69
CA GLY A 268 60.44 -11.70 -18.90
C GLY A 268 59.02 -11.25 -19.26
N THR A 269 58.70 -11.13 -20.55
CA THR A 269 57.33 -10.78 -21.01
C THR A 269 56.31 -11.86 -20.66
N SER A 270 56.70 -13.14 -20.72
CA SER A 270 55.86 -14.26 -20.27
C SER A 270 55.59 -14.19 -18.77
N SER A 271 56.60 -13.85 -17.96
CA SER A 271 56.46 -13.63 -16.51
C SER A 271 55.45 -12.52 -16.19
N LEU A 272 55.56 -11.38 -16.87
CA LEU A 272 54.62 -10.26 -16.68
C LEU A 272 53.18 -10.68 -17.02
N SER A 273 53.00 -11.43 -18.12
CA SER A 273 51.68 -11.92 -18.54
C SER A 273 51.07 -12.88 -17.49
N LEU A 274 51.87 -13.79 -16.93
CA LEU A 274 51.41 -14.70 -15.87
C LEU A 274 51.05 -13.96 -14.58
N ASN A 275 51.84 -12.95 -14.18
CA ASN A 275 51.51 -12.11 -13.02
C ASN A 275 50.21 -11.33 -13.24
N GLN A 276 49.96 -10.84 -14.46
CA GLN A 276 48.70 -10.18 -14.79
C GLN A 276 47.52 -11.15 -14.69
N ILE A 277 47.64 -12.38 -15.20
CA ILE A 277 46.61 -13.42 -15.03
C ILE A 277 46.35 -13.69 -13.54
N GLN A 278 47.40 -13.72 -12.70
CA GLN A 278 47.22 -13.90 -11.25
C GLN A 278 46.39 -12.76 -10.63
N PHE A 279 46.62 -11.52 -11.04
CA PHE A 279 45.84 -10.37 -10.57
C PHE A 279 44.37 -10.46 -11.02
N GLU A 280 44.12 -10.81 -12.29
CA GLU A 280 42.77 -11.00 -12.82
C GLU A 280 42.00 -12.10 -12.08
N ILE A 281 42.66 -13.23 -11.77
CA ILE A 281 42.05 -14.31 -10.99
C ILE A 281 41.65 -13.85 -9.58
N LYS A 282 42.47 -13.00 -8.95
CA LYS A 282 42.12 -12.41 -7.64
C LYS A 282 40.91 -11.48 -7.76
N SER A 283 40.85 -10.69 -8.83
CA SER A 283 39.69 -9.83 -9.12
C SER A 283 38.42 -10.65 -9.30
N ILE A 284 38.48 -11.73 -10.10
CA ILE A 284 37.35 -12.66 -10.31
C ILE A 284 36.85 -13.24 -8.98
N LYS A 285 37.76 -13.62 -8.06
CA LYS A 285 37.35 -14.14 -6.73
C LYS A 285 36.57 -13.09 -5.93
N ASN A 286 37.02 -11.84 -5.91
CA ASN A 286 36.30 -10.77 -5.22
C ASN A 286 34.92 -10.49 -5.84
N GLU A 287 34.82 -10.50 -7.16
CA GLU A 287 33.52 -10.34 -7.85
C GLU A 287 32.56 -11.47 -7.53
N ILE A 288 33.05 -12.72 -7.44
CA ILE A 288 32.22 -13.86 -7.03
C ILE A 288 31.72 -13.71 -5.59
N ASP A 289 32.55 -13.24 -4.66
CA ASP A 289 32.12 -12.95 -3.28
C ASP A 289 30.98 -11.92 -3.25
N ASN A 290 31.07 -10.87 -4.07
CA ASN A 290 30.00 -9.87 -4.20
C ASN A 290 28.70 -10.51 -4.74
N ILE A 291 28.78 -11.31 -5.80
CA ILE A 291 27.63 -12.00 -6.38
C ILE A 291 26.98 -12.95 -5.36
N ASP A 292 27.77 -13.62 -4.54
CA ASP A 292 27.28 -14.50 -3.47
C ASP A 292 26.51 -13.73 -2.39
N GLN A 293 26.95 -12.52 -2.02
CA GLN A 293 26.21 -11.65 -1.10
C GLN A 293 24.89 -11.20 -1.72
N GLU A 294 24.91 -10.71 -2.97
CA GLU A 294 23.70 -10.32 -3.70
C GLU A 294 22.70 -11.48 -3.84
N GLY A 295 23.20 -12.70 -4.09
CA GLY A 295 22.38 -13.92 -4.12
C GLY A 295 21.71 -14.21 -2.77
N LYS A 296 22.41 -14.03 -1.65
CA LYS A 296 21.82 -14.15 -0.30
C LYS A 296 20.78 -13.08 -0.03
N TYR A 297 21.04 -11.83 -0.42
CA TYR A 297 20.06 -10.75 -0.32
C TYR A 297 18.79 -11.08 -1.12
N MET A 298 18.93 -11.59 -2.35
CA MET A 298 17.81 -12.02 -3.18
C MET A 298 16.99 -13.17 -2.53
N LEU A 299 17.65 -14.15 -1.92
CA LEU A 299 16.97 -15.22 -1.17
C LEU A 299 16.20 -14.69 0.05
N ASN A 300 16.75 -13.70 0.76
CA ASN A 300 16.05 -13.10 1.89
C ASN A 300 14.85 -12.24 1.42
N SER A 301 15.02 -11.46 0.36
CA SER A 301 13.95 -10.63 -0.22
C SER A 301 12.79 -11.48 -0.74
N THR A 302 13.07 -12.59 -1.44
CA THR A 302 12.02 -13.52 -1.89
C THR A 302 11.26 -14.14 -0.71
N LYS A 303 11.92 -14.43 0.41
CA LYS A 303 11.26 -14.91 1.63
C LYS A 303 10.33 -13.85 2.24
N VAL A 304 10.77 -12.59 2.31
CA VAL A 304 9.93 -11.48 2.80
C VAL A 304 8.71 -11.30 1.90
N ILE A 305 8.89 -11.31 0.58
CA ILE A 305 7.78 -11.20 -0.37
C ILE A 305 6.82 -12.39 -0.22
N SER A 306 7.33 -13.61 -0.06
CA SER A 306 6.48 -14.80 0.14
C SER A 306 5.58 -14.66 1.38
N ASN A 307 6.13 -14.20 2.50
CA ASN A 307 5.33 -13.93 3.71
C ASN A 307 4.27 -12.84 3.46
N SER A 308 4.60 -11.79 2.70
CA SER A 308 3.63 -10.76 2.33
C SER A 308 2.51 -11.31 1.45
N LEU A 309 2.80 -12.28 0.57
CA LEU A 309 1.79 -12.95 -0.26
C LEU A 309 0.84 -13.80 0.59
N ASP A 310 1.33 -14.50 1.60
CA ASP A 310 0.48 -15.24 2.55
C ASP A 310 -0.47 -14.29 3.31
N GLN A 311 0.04 -13.13 3.71
CA GLN A 311 -0.79 -12.09 4.31
C GLN A 311 -1.81 -11.53 3.31
N SER A 312 -1.42 -11.27 2.06
CA SER A 312 -2.34 -10.84 1.00
C SER A 312 -3.44 -11.87 0.75
N SER A 313 -3.12 -13.16 0.72
CA SER A 313 -4.11 -14.24 0.59
C SER A 313 -5.13 -14.19 1.74
N SER A 314 -4.66 -13.99 2.97
CA SER A 314 -5.54 -13.90 4.14
C SER A 314 -6.47 -12.69 4.06
N ILE A 315 -5.98 -11.54 3.61
CA ILE A 315 -6.79 -10.33 3.39
C ILE A 315 -7.82 -10.55 2.29
N ILE A 316 -7.45 -11.23 1.20
CA ILE A 316 -8.36 -11.56 0.09
C ILE A 316 -9.50 -12.45 0.57
N GLU A 317 -9.21 -13.45 1.41
CA GLU A 317 -10.23 -14.30 2.03
C GLU A 317 -11.18 -13.49 2.93
N GLU A 318 -10.63 -12.61 3.77
CA GLU A 318 -11.43 -11.74 4.65
C GLU A 318 -12.32 -10.78 3.84
N LEU A 319 -11.78 -10.15 2.80
CA LEU A 319 -12.54 -9.27 1.90
C LEU A 319 -13.65 -10.03 1.16
N SER A 320 -13.38 -11.27 0.75
CA SER A 320 -14.38 -12.13 0.10
C SER A 320 -15.54 -12.44 1.06
N ALA A 321 -15.21 -12.85 2.29
CA ALA A 321 -16.22 -13.10 3.33
C ALA A 321 -17.02 -11.84 3.67
N GLY A 322 -16.34 -10.69 3.86
CA GLY A 322 -17.00 -9.41 4.13
C GLY A 322 -17.89 -8.95 2.98
N SER A 323 -17.46 -9.15 1.73
CA SER A 323 -18.28 -8.87 0.54
C SER A 323 -19.57 -9.70 0.53
N GLN A 324 -19.48 -10.99 0.88
CA GLN A 324 -20.66 -11.86 0.99
C GLN A 324 -21.62 -11.42 2.11
N GLU A 325 -21.08 -11.01 3.26
CA GLU A 325 -21.89 -10.51 4.37
C GLU A 325 -22.64 -9.22 4.00
N VAL A 326 -21.97 -8.28 3.30
CA VAL A 326 -22.61 -7.05 2.83
C VAL A 326 -23.70 -7.35 1.79
N LEU A 327 -23.50 -8.32 0.90
CA LEU A 327 -24.54 -8.75 -0.04
C LEU A 327 -25.77 -9.34 0.67
N ALA A 328 -25.55 -10.18 1.70
CA ALA A 328 -26.63 -10.72 2.51
C ALA A 328 -27.40 -9.60 3.23
N SER A 329 -26.68 -8.68 3.88
CA SER A 329 -27.30 -7.52 4.54
C SER A 329 -28.05 -6.61 3.56
N SER A 330 -27.54 -6.43 2.34
CA SER A 330 -28.21 -5.64 1.30
C SER A 330 -29.52 -6.30 0.85
N THR A 331 -29.54 -7.64 0.77
CA THR A 331 -30.75 -8.42 0.47
C THR A 331 -31.78 -8.28 1.58
N ASP A 332 -31.37 -8.37 2.85
CA ASP A 332 -32.26 -8.15 4.00
C ASP A 332 -32.81 -6.72 4.04
N GLN A 333 -31.99 -5.73 3.66
CA GLN A 333 -32.41 -4.34 3.59
C GLN A 333 -33.46 -4.12 2.50
N GLN A 334 -33.31 -4.78 1.34
CA GLN A 334 -34.30 -4.76 0.27
C GLN A 334 -35.67 -5.28 0.74
N VAL A 335 -35.70 -6.41 1.46
CA VAL A 335 -36.94 -6.96 2.05
C VAL A 335 -37.56 -5.99 3.06
N ASN A 336 -36.74 -5.35 3.88
CA ASN A 336 -37.24 -4.37 4.85
C ASN A 336 -37.82 -3.12 4.20
N ILE A 337 -37.27 -2.68 3.07
CA ILE A 337 -37.79 -1.56 2.29
C ILE A 337 -39.14 -1.92 1.68
N GLU A 338 -39.29 -3.12 1.13
CA GLU A 338 -40.57 -3.62 0.60
C GLU A 338 -41.66 -3.62 1.67
N ARG A 339 -41.37 -4.19 2.85
CA ARG A 339 -42.30 -4.18 3.99
C ARG A 339 -42.62 -2.77 4.49
N THR A 340 -41.65 -1.86 4.44
CA THR A 340 -41.85 -0.46 4.81
C THR A 340 -42.79 0.23 3.82
N ASN A 341 -42.62 -0.01 2.52
CA ASN A 341 -43.51 0.50 1.48
C ASN A 341 -44.93 -0.02 1.63
N GLU A 342 -45.11 -1.31 1.94
CA GLU A 342 -46.44 -1.87 2.26
C GLU A 342 -47.10 -1.13 3.43
N THR A 343 -46.35 -0.92 4.53
CA THR A 343 -46.86 -0.21 5.72
C THR A 343 -47.20 1.26 5.41
N ILE A 344 -46.42 1.93 4.57
CA ILE A 344 -46.68 3.29 4.08
C ILE A 344 -48.00 3.32 3.31
N GLN A 345 -48.22 2.37 2.41
CA GLN A 345 -49.46 2.27 1.62
C GLN A 345 -50.69 2.00 2.50
N GLU A 346 -50.60 1.08 3.45
CA GLU A 346 -51.68 0.80 4.41
C GLU A 346 -52.00 2.05 5.25
N THR A 347 -50.98 2.74 5.74
CA THR A 347 -51.15 3.98 6.53
C THR A 347 -51.79 5.08 5.68
N ALA A 348 -51.38 5.23 4.43
CA ALA A 348 -52.00 6.17 3.49
C ALA A 348 -53.49 5.86 3.30
N GLN A 349 -53.85 4.58 3.12
CA GLN A 349 -55.23 4.14 2.97
C GLN A 349 -56.07 4.41 4.23
N HIS A 350 -55.52 4.16 5.42
CA HIS A 350 -56.18 4.50 6.68
C HIS A 350 -56.40 6.01 6.82
N MET A 351 -55.44 6.84 6.42
CA MET A 351 -55.60 8.30 6.44
C MET A 351 -56.64 8.78 5.43
N ASN A 352 -56.71 8.19 4.24
CA ASN A 352 -57.76 8.48 3.27
C ASN A 352 -59.15 8.12 3.80
N THR A 353 -59.27 6.98 4.48
CA THR A 353 -60.52 6.56 5.11
C THR A 353 -60.93 7.52 6.23
N LEU A 354 -59.98 7.93 7.09
CA LEU A 354 -60.24 8.89 8.16
C LEU A 354 -60.61 10.28 7.61
N ALA A 355 -59.94 10.72 6.55
CA ALA A 355 -60.27 11.96 5.85
C ALA A 355 -61.70 11.93 5.28
N ALA A 356 -62.12 10.80 4.70
CA ALA A 356 -63.48 10.61 4.20
C ALA A 356 -64.54 10.64 5.31
N VAL A 357 -64.24 10.10 6.49
CA VAL A 357 -65.13 10.18 7.67
C VAL A 357 -65.23 11.63 8.15
N VAL A 358 -64.10 12.32 8.26
CA VAL A 358 -64.06 13.72 8.72
C VAL A 358 -64.74 14.66 7.72
N SER A 359 -64.63 14.40 6.41
CA SER A 359 -65.23 15.25 5.37
C SER A 359 -66.76 15.27 5.36
N GLN A 360 -67.41 14.31 6.04
CA GLN A 360 -68.86 14.33 6.23
C GLN A 360 -69.30 15.45 7.17
N PHE A 361 -68.38 16.01 7.97
CA PHE A 361 -68.67 17.10 8.88
C PHE A 361 -68.30 18.46 8.28
N LYS A 362 -69.25 19.38 8.27
CA LYS A 362 -69.00 20.78 7.89
C LYS A 362 -68.52 21.55 9.11
N LEU A 363 -67.25 21.93 9.11
CA LEU A 363 -66.63 22.77 10.13
C LEU A 363 -66.81 24.26 9.80
N PRO A 364 -66.92 25.16 10.80
CA PRO A 364 -67.04 26.58 10.53
C PRO A 364 -65.71 27.16 10.05
N LYS A 365 -65.81 28.26 9.29
CA LYS A 365 -64.66 29.11 9.00
C LYS A 365 -64.43 30.03 10.21
N THR A 366 -63.38 29.75 10.98
CA THR A 366 -62.98 30.59 12.13
C THR A 366 -62.21 31.82 11.64
N SER A 367 -62.56 33.01 12.16
CA SER A 367 -61.86 34.28 11.88
C SER A 367 -61.37 34.99 13.15
N HIS A 368 -61.21 34.23 14.24
CA HIS A 368 -60.68 34.76 15.50
C HIS A 368 -59.18 35.08 15.35
N THR A 369 -58.75 36.28 15.75
CA THR A 369 -57.38 36.77 15.50
C THR A 369 -56.29 35.98 16.23
N LEU A 370 -56.66 35.27 17.30
CA LEU A 370 -55.75 34.43 18.11
C LEU A 370 -55.96 32.93 17.89
N ILE A 371 -56.75 32.53 16.88
CA ILE A 371 -57.16 31.13 16.72
C ILE A 371 -55.97 30.18 16.62
N ASN A 372 -54.92 30.58 15.89
CA ASN A 372 -53.74 29.76 15.65
C ASN A 372 -52.94 29.55 16.95
N GLU A 373 -52.80 30.59 17.76
CA GLU A 373 -52.09 30.54 19.03
C GLU A 373 -52.85 29.73 20.08
N ILE A 374 -54.18 29.85 20.11
CA ILE A 374 -55.05 29.07 21.00
C ILE A 374 -55.01 27.59 20.60
N GLU A 375 -55.14 27.28 19.31
CA GLU A 375 -55.02 25.91 18.80
C GLU A 375 -53.64 25.31 19.11
N TYR A 376 -52.56 26.07 18.89
CA TYR A 376 -51.21 25.62 19.16
C TYR A 376 -50.98 25.38 20.66
N LEU A 377 -51.47 26.28 21.52
CA LEU A 377 -51.44 26.08 22.97
C LEU A 377 -52.21 24.82 23.38
N TYR A 378 -53.39 24.60 22.79
CA TYR A 378 -54.19 23.40 23.05
C TYR A 378 -53.45 22.13 22.63
N GLU A 379 -52.84 22.12 21.44
CA GLU A 379 -52.01 21.00 20.98
C GLU A 379 -50.86 20.69 21.92
N LEU A 380 -50.13 21.69 22.41
CA LEU A 380 -49.06 21.48 23.38
C LEU A 380 -49.60 20.85 24.68
N THR A 381 -50.77 21.29 25.15
CA THR A 381 -51.39 20.70 26.35
C THR A 381 -51.79 19.24 26.13
N LEU A 382 -52.29 18.90 24.93
CA LEU A 382 -52.59 17.54 24.53
C LEU A 382 -51.31 16.69 24.40
N LYS A 383 -50.20 17.26 23.90
CA LYS A 383 -48.89 16.58 23.84
C LYS A 383 -48.40 16.21 25.23
N VAL A 384 -48.41 17.13 26.19
CA VAL A 384 -48.05 16.84 27.59
C VAL A 384 -48.97 15.75 28.16
N ARG A 385 -50.29 15.83 27.92
CA ARG A 385 -51.22 14.78 28.35
C ARG A 385 -50.91 13.43 27.71
N GLY A 386 -50.59 13.39 26.42
CA GLY A 386 -50.20 12.19 25.68
C GLY A 386 -48.91 11.58 26.21
N ILE A 387 -47.90 12.41 26.51
CA ILE A 387 -46.65 11.98 27.15
C ILE A 387 -46.96 11.34 28.51
N MET A 388 -47.84 11.93 29.31
CA MET A 388 -48.24 11.35 30.60
C MET A 388 -48.94 10.00 30.43
N VAL A 389 -49.85 9.85 29.44
CA VAL A 389 -50.53 8.58 29.15
C VAL A 389 -49.54 7.50 28.74
N LYS A 390 -48.58 7.84 27.87
CA LYS A 390 -47.52 6.93 27.45
C LYS A 390 -46.60 6.55 28.62
N MET A 391 -46.24 7.53 29.44
CA MET A 391 -45.40 7.35 30.61
C MET A 391 -46.01 6.35 31.59
N VAL A 392 -47.27 6.52 31.99
CA VAL A 392 -47.93 5.59 32.95
C VAL A 392 -48.25 4.21 32.37
N SER A 393 -48.02 4.02 31.07
CA SER A 393 -48.16 2.72 30.39
C SER A 393 -46.81 2.03 30.19
N SER A 394 -45.69 2.69 30.52
CA SER A 394 -44.35 2.14 30.44
C SER A 394 -43.92 1.56 31.79
N THR A 395 -43.21 0.43 31.76
CA THR A 395 -42.49 -0.13 32.92
C THR A 395 -40.98 0.01 32.78
N ASP A 396 -40.50 0.49 31.63
CA ASP A 396 -39.07 0.70 31.36
C ASP A 396 -38.58 2.05 31.92
N GLN A 397 -37.58 2.00 32.80
CA GLN A 397 -37.08 3.17 33.54
C GLN A 397 -36.33 4.17 32.64
N GLY A 398 -35.66 3.68 31.59
CA GLY A 398 -34.99 4.52 30.60
C GLY A 398 -35.98 5.33 29.78
N ALA A 399 -37.05 4.68 29.31
CA ALA A 399 -38.15 5.29 28.60
C ALA A 399 -38.90 6.30 29.48
N ILE A 400 -39.15 5.99 30.75
CA ILE A 400 -39.77 6.92 31.71
C ILE A 400 -38.91 8.18 31.85
N THR A 401 -37.59 8.04 32.04
CA THR A 401 -36.67 9.18 32.17
C THR A 401 -36.66 10.05 30.91
N SER A 402 -36.65 9.42 29.72
CA SER A 402 -36.74 10.13 28.43
C SER A 402 -38.06 10.88 28.29
N LEU A 403 -39.18 10.25 28.68
CA LEU A 403 -40.51 10.87 28.65
C LEU A 403 -40.63 12.04 29.64
N CYS A 404 -39.97 11.99 30.79
CA CYS A 404 -39.92 13.13 31.73
C CYS A 404 -39.24 14.34 31.10
N LYS A 405 -38.09 14.16 30.45
CA LYS A 405 -37.38 15.25 29.74
C LYS A 405 -38.23 15.83 28.60
N LYS A 406 -38.89 14.96 27.84
CA LYS A 406 -39.83 15.39 26.76
C LYS A 406 -41.00 16.18 27.33
N LYS A 407 -41.58 15.73 28.45
CA LYS A 407 -42.66 16.45 29.15
C LYS A 407 -42.21 17.86 29.55
N GLU A 408 -41.06 17.99 30.20
CA GLU A 408 -40.52 19.29 30.63
C GLU A 408 -40.27 20.23 29.45
N THR A 409 -39.80 19.69 28.32
CA THR A 409 -39.59 20.46 27.09
C THR A 409 -40.91 21.01 26.54
N GLU A 410 -41.96 20.18 26.48
CA GLU A 410 -43.27 20.62 26.01
C GLU A 410 -43.95 21.58 27.02
N GLU A 411 -43.78 21.36 28.33
CA GLU A 411 -44.25 22.28 29.37
C GLU A 411 -43.57 23.66 29.25
N LYS A 412 -42.27 23.71 28.90
CA LYS A 412 -41.56 24.96 28.62
C LYS A 412 -42.14 25.68 27.41
N LYS A 413 -42.41 24.97 26.31
CA LYS A 413 -43.06 25.55 25.12
C LYS A 413 -44.44 26.14 25.45
N ILE A 414 -45.19 25.52 26.36
CA ILE A 414 -46.47 26.07 26.82
C ILE A 414 -46.25 27.41 27.53
N VAL A 415 -45.26 27.50 28.43
CA VAL A 415 -44.91 28.76 29.10
C VAL A 415 -44.51 29.84 28.10
N ASP A 416 -43.67 29.50 27.13
CA ASP A 416 -43.23 30.43 26.08
C ASP A 416 -44.42 30.92 25.23
N THR A 417 -45.34 30.00 24.88
CA THR A 417 -46.55 30.31 24.12
C THR A 417 -47.49 31.22 24.93
N LEU A 418 -47.64 30.99 26.22
CA LEU A 418 -48.43 31.87 27.10
C LEU A 418 -47.86 33.27 27.19
N ASN A 419 -46.54 33.40 27.26
CA ASN A 419 -45.88 34.71 27.25
C ASN A 419 -46.13 35.45 25.93
N ASN A 420 -46.09 34.74 24.81
CA ASN A 420 -46.42 35.30 23.51
C ASN A 420 -47.87 35.77 23.43
N ILE A 421 -48.84 34.95 23.84
CA ILE A 421 -50.27 35.30 23.84
C ILE A 421 -50.55 36.52 24.73
N ASN A 422 -49.92 36.60 25.92
CA ASN A 422 -50.05 37.77 26.81
C ASN A 422 -49.60 39.09 26.14
N GLY A 423 -48.66 39.03 25.18
CA GLY A 423 -48.16 40.18 24.44
C GLY A 423 -49.04 40.62 23.26
N MET A 424 -50.06 39.83 22.91
CA MET A 424 -50.95 40.11 21.79
C MET A 424 -52.18 40.93 22.20
N LYS A 425 -52.82 41.60 21.21
CA LYS A 425 -54.06 42.32 21.45
C LYS A 425 -55.21 41.33 21.67
N MET A 426 -55.72 41.30 22.91
CA MET A 426 -56.77 40.38 23.37
C MET A 426 -58.08 41.13 23.69
N THR A 427 -59.21 40.49 23.43
CA THR A 427 -60.50 40.94 23.97
C THR A 427 -60.57 40.73 25.48
N GLN A 428 -61.57 41.31 26.15
CA GLN A 428 -61.79 41.05 27.58
C GLN A 428 -62.09 39.55 27.84
N SER A 429 -62.82 38.91 26.94
CA SER A 429 -63.13 37.47 27.01
C SER A 429 -61.87 36.61 26.86
N ASP A 430 -60.96 36.96 25.96
CA ASP A 430 -59.67 36.25 25.78
C ASP A 430 -58.82 36.28 27.05
N LYS A 431 -58.77 37.45 27.73
CA LYS A 431 -58.04 37.60 28.99
C LYS A 431 -58.62 36.71 30.08
N GLU A 432 -59.95 36.63 30.16
CA GLU A 432 -60.65 35.78 31.13
C GLU A 432 -60.41 34.29 30.86
N PHE A 433 -60.47 33.85 29.60
CA PHE A 433 -60.16 32.46 29.24
C PHE A 433 -58.70 32.11 29.46
N LEU A 434 -57.77 33.03 29.19
CA LEU A 434 -56.35 32.83 29.43
C LEU A 434 -56.05 32.65 30.93
N GLU A 435 -56.68 33.44 31.81
CA GLU A 435 -56.54 33.25 33.26
C GLU A 435 -57.18 31.95 33.74
N GLN A 436 -58.35 31.60 33.23
CA GLN A 436 -58.98 30.29 33.51
C GLN A 436 -58.09 29.12 33.06
N PHE A 437 -57.44 29.26 31.90
CA PHE A 437 -56.49 28.28 31.39
C PHE A 437 -55.28 28.15 32.32
N LYS A 438 -54.63 29.26 32.71
CA LYS A 438 -53.48 29.25 33.63
C LYS A 438 -53.82 28.52 34.93
N TYR A 439 -54.99 28.79 35.51
CA TYR A 439 -55.45 28.12 36.72
C TYR A 439 -55.66 26.62 36.49
N ALA A 440 -56.43 26.24 35.46
CA ALA A 440 -56.71 24.84 35.16
C ALA A 440 -55.45 24.04 34.79
N TRP A 441 -54.51 24.68 34.09
CA TRP A 441 -53.23 24.10 33.71
C TRP A 441 -52.35 23.85 34.93
N ASN A 442 -52.27 24.80 35.88
CA ASN A 442 -51.51 24.62 37.11
C ASN A 442 -52.04 23.43 37.93
N GLU A 443 -53.36 23.31 38.08
CA GLU A 443 -53.96 22.14 38.75
C GLU A 443 -53.64 20.81 38.04
N PHE A 444 -53.53 20.81 36.71
CA PHE A 444 -53.11 19.62 35.97
C PHE A 444 -51.62 19.32 36.17
N CYS A 445 -50.76 20.33 36.18
CA CYS A 445 -49.32 20.21 36.43
C CYS A 445 -49.00 19.62 37.82
N GLU A 446 -49.81 19.90 38.83
CA GLU A 446 -49.68 19.23 40.14
C GLU A 446 -49.82 17.71 40.01
N ILE A 447 -50.80 17.25 39.23
CA ILE A 447 -50.99 15.83 38.97
C ILE A 447 -49.85 15.25 38.13
N THR A 448 -49.34 15.99 37.13
CA THR A 448 -48.22 15.49 36.32
C THR A 448 -46.96 15.32 37.15
N LYS A 449 -46.66 16.26 38.06
CA LYS A 449 -45.52 16.17 39.00
C LYS A 449 -45.63 14.96 39.93
N ILE A 450 -46.80 14.73 40.52
CA ILE A 450 -47.06 13.56 41.38
C ILE A 450 -46.84 12.27 40.60
N ASN A 451 -47.40 12.18 39.40
CA ASN A 451 -47.27 10.99 38.57
C ASN A 451 -45.84 10.76 38.09
N THR A 452 -45.11 11.81 37.71
CA THR A 452 -43.69 11.70 37.36
C THR A 452 -42.89 11.12 38.53
N LYS A 453 -43.12 11.60 39.76
CA LYS A 453 -42.47 11.05 40.95
C LYS A 453 -42.84 9.58 41.18
N LEU A 454 -44.13 9.24 41.14
CA LEU A 454 -44.60 7.85 41.29
C LEU A 454 -43.98 6.92 40.24
N MET A 455 -43.85 7.38 38.99
CA MET A 455 -43.23 6.60 37.91
C MET A 455 -41.73 6.41 38.13
N ILE A 456 -41.01 7.43 38.59
CA ILE A 456 -39.58 7.32 38.93
C ILE A 456 -39.38 6.35 40.11
N ASP A 457 -40.28 6.41 41.10
CA ASP A 457 -40.26 5.57 42.31
C ASP A 457 -40.76 4.12 42.05
N GLY A 458 -41.07 3.74 40.80
CA GLY A 458 -41.54 2.39 40.44
C GLY A 458 -43.00 2.08 40.81
N ARG A 459 -43.77 3.08 41.26
CA ARG A 459 -45.17 2.94 41.72
C ARG A 459 -46.15 3.08 40.56
N PHE A 460 -46.03 2.21 39.56
CA PHE A 460 -46.72 2.31 38.26
C PHE A 460 -48.25 2.27 38.36
N ASN A 461 -48.81 1.33 39.13
CA ASN A 461 -50.26 1.18 39.28
C ASN A 461 -50.90 2.41 39.95
N GLU A 462 -50.19 3.02 40.89
CA GLU A 462 -50.63 4.22 41.57
C GLU A 462 -50.58 5.44 40.64
N ALA A 463 -49.51 5.59 39.86
CA ALA A 463 -49.40 6.63 38.86
C ALA A 463 -50.52 6.52 37.80
N LYS A 464 -50.79 5.30 37.33
CA LYS A 464 -51.87 5.01 36.37
C LYS A 464 -53.25 5.35 36.94
N SER A 465 -53.56 4.89 38.16
CA SER A 465 -54.81 5.19 38.84
C SER A 465 -54.99 6.69 39.07
N ASN A 466 -53.94 7.37 39.53
CA ASN A 466 -53.97 8.82 39.77
C ASN A 466 -54.16 9.62 38.46
N LEU A 467 -53.53 9.22 37.35
CA LEU A 467 -53.70 9.86 36.05
C LEU A 467 -55.10 9.66 35.45
N ILE A 468 -55.69 8.47 35.62
CA ILE A 468 -57.00 8.11 35.08
C ILE A 468 -58.14 8.78 35.85
N ASN A 469 -57.98 8.94 37.17
CA ASN A 469 -59.00 9.53 38.02
C ASN A 469 -58.80 11.05 38.16
N LYS A 470 -57.88 11.46 39.04
CA LYS A 470 -57.62 12.88 39.34
C LYS A 470 -57.07 13.62 38.13
N GLY A 471 -56.13 13.02 37.40
CA GLY A 471 -55.54 13.62 36.19
C GLY A 471 -56.56 13.87 35.09
N ARG A 472 -57.49 12.93 34.86
CA ARG A 472 -58.59 13.12 33.90
C ARG A 472 -59.51 14.26 34.33
N GLN A 473 -59.85 14.34 35.61
CA GLN A 473 -60.71 15.41 36.13
C GLN A 473 -60.06 16.79 35.99
N ARG A 474 -58.77 16.93 36.33
CA ARG A 474 -58.03 18.19 36.17
C ARG A 474 -57.87 18.57 34.70
N PHE A 475 -57.49 17.63 33.84
CA PHE A 475 -57.36 17.89 32.41
C PHE A 475 -58.70 18.23 31.74
N ARG A 476 -59.83 17.69 32.23
CA ARG A 476 -61.16 18.10 31.77
C ARG A 476 -61.43 19.59 32.00
N LYS A 477 -60.90 20.19 33.07
CA LYS A 477 -61.02 21.65 33.28
C LYS A 477 -60.26 22.41 32.20
N VAL A 478 -59.03 21.99 31.88
CA VAL A 478 -58.23 22.54 30.77
C VAL A 478 -59.02 22.44 29.45
N ASN A 479 -59.55 21.26 29.14
CA ASN A 479 -60.33 21.04 27.92
C ASN A 479 -61.60 21.89 27.86
N ASN A 480 -62.29 22.09 29.00
CA ASN A 480 -63.47 22.95 29.06
C ASN A 480 -63.14 24.41 28.74
N VAL A 481 -61.96 24.91 29.19
CA VAL A 481 -61.53 26.27 28.86
C VAL A 481 -61.35 26.41 27.36
N PHE A 482 -60.62 25.51 26.70
CA PHE A 482 -60.48 25.55 25.24
C PHE A 482 -61.79 25.35 24.49
N THR A 483 -62.67 24.49 25.00
CA THR A 483 -63.99 24.27 24.38
C THR A 483 -64.84 25.54 24.39
N ASN A 484 -64.74 26.35 25.44
CA ASN A 484 -65.44 27.63 25.50
C ASN A 484 -64.69 28.74 24.76
N TRP A 485 -63.35 28.74 24.80
CA TRP A 485 -62.52 29.77 24.16
C TRP A 485 -62.56 29.68 22.64
N LEU A 486 -62.60 28.48 22.07
CA LEU A 486 -62.74 28.25 20.63
C LEU A 486 -64.18 28.39 20.11
N ASP A 487 -65.14 28.57 21.02
CA ASP A 487 -66.57 28.74 20.73
C ASP A 487 -67.00 30.22 20.72
N VAL A 488 -66.20 31.10 21.33
CA VAL A 488 -66.33 32.56 21.28
C VAL A 488 -65.52 33.09 20.12
#